data_AF-A0A1G9A9G9-F1
#
_entry.id   AF-A0A1G9A9G9-F1
#
_cell.length_a   1.000
_cell.length_b   1.000
_cell.length_c   1.000
_cell.angle_alpha   90.00
_cell.angle_beta   90.00
_cell.angle_gamma   90.00
#
_symmetry.space_group_name_H-M   'P 1'
#
loop_
_entity.id
_entity.type
_entity.pdbx_description
1 polymer ?
#
loop_
_entity_poly.entity_id
_entity_poly.type
_entity_poly.pdbx_seq_one_letter_code
_entity_poly.pdbx_strand_id
1 'polypeptide(L)'
;MQKRWLVLAAVLAACCIGAVSAQEAVGMNATENASIQVTDQMIEGDAVVGNVTIREVVSNGTGWLVIHNNLFGHPGGVIGYTPVEPGMNENVTVTIHTFVATDALFAVLHHDAGEAGVFEYPVPDVEQRAEGEIVIVPFNVTAENATLLNLTELSSGGRT
;
A
#
# COMPACT_ATOMS: atom_id res chain seq x y z
N MET A 1 -25.82 83.21 9.27
CA MET A 1 -26.94 82.50 9.93
C MET A 1 -27.47 81.44 8.97
N GLN A 2 -27.13 80.16 9.17
CA GLN A 2 -27.98 78.99 8.89
C GLN A 2 -27.54 77.89 9.86
N LYS A 3 -28.51 77.31 10.58
CA LYS A 3 -28.34 76.37 11.69
C LYS A 3 -28.75 74.97 11.23
N ARG A 4 -28.19 73.94 11.91
CA ARG A 4 -28.64 72.53 12.08
C ARG A 4 -28.07 71.55 11.05
N TRP A 5 -27.59 70.35 11.37
CA TRP A 5 -27.85 69.47 12.53
C TRP A 5 -26.60 68.64 12.94
N LEU A 6 -26.49 68.33 14.23
CA LEU A 6 -25.68 67.24 14.79
C LEU A 6 -26.42 65.91 14.63
N VAL A 7 -25.73 64.85 14.18
CA VAL A 7 -26.06 63.46 14.49
C VAL A 7 -24.79 62.74 14.92
N LEU A 8 -24.79 62.29 16.18
CA LEU A 8 -23.86 61.33 16.77
C LEU A 8 -24.15 59.92 16.23
N ALA A 9 -23.12 59.13 15.92
CA ALA A 9 -23.01 57.72 16.32
C ALA A 9 -21.62 57.16 15.97
N ALA A 10 -20.93 56.67 16.99
CA ALA A 10 -19.68 55.94 16.94
C ALA A 10 -19.94 54.45 16.68
N VAL A 11 -19.09 53.76 15.91
CA VAL A 11 -18.65 52.39 16.22
C VAL A 11 -17.22 52.21 15.75
N LEU A 12 -16.36 51.90 16.72
CA LEU A 12 -14.99 51.45 16.60
C LEU A 12 -15.01 50.00 16.09
N ALA A 13 -14.49 49.73 14.89
CA ALA A 13 -14.18 48.36 14.47
C ALA A 13 -12.66 48.18 14.53
N ALA A 14 -12.23 47.64 15.67
CA ALA A 14 -10.86 47.31 15.97
C ALA A 14 -10.31 46.22 15.04
N CYS A 15 -9.05 46.42 14.64
CA CYS A 15 -7.98 45.44 14.49
C CYS A 15 -8.39 43.97 14.61
N CYS A 16 -8.14 43.20 13.55
CA CYS A 16 -7.53 41.86 13.62
C CYS A 16 -6.94 41.55 12.25
N ILE A 17 -5.64 41.81 12.09
CA ILE A 17 -4.83 41.15 11.07
C ILE A 17 -4.87 39.68 11.45
N GLY A 18 -5.66 38.87 10.74
CA GLY A 18 -5.66 37.44 10.94
C GLY A 18 -4.27 36.91 10.60
N ALA A 19 -3.50 36.53 11.62
CA ALA A 19 -2.36 35.66 11.43
C ALA A 19 -2.88 34.40 10.74
N VAL A 20 -2.39 34.10 9.54
CA VAL A 20 -2.53 32.76 9.00
C VAL A 20 -1.68 31.88 9.91
N SER A 21 -2.34 31.08 10.75
CA SER A 21 -1.64 30.04 11.49
C SER A 21 -1.17 29.04 10.44
N ALA A 22 0.11 29.06 10.12
CA ALA A 22 0.77 27.92 9.50
C ALA A 22 0.57 26.77 10.48
N GLN A 23 -0.36 25.87 10.16
CA GLN A 23 -0.50 24.60 10.85
C GLN A 23 0.82 23.88 10.59
N GLU A 24 1.69 23.86 11.59
CA GLU A 24 2.80 22.92 11.63
C GLU A 24 2.16 21.53 11.50
N ALA A 25 2.37 20.89 10.34
CA ALA A 25 2.13 19.48 10.21
C ALA A 25 3.00 18.84 11.29
N VAL A 26 2.34 18.33 12.33
CA VAL A 26 2.98 17.52 13.36
C VAL A 26 3.71 16.43 12.59
N GLY A 27 5.04 16.51 12.60
CA GLY A 27 5.89 15.43 12.14
C GLY A 27 5.55 14.23 12.98
N MET A 28 4.66 13.38 12.44
CA MET A 28 4.54 12.01 12.88
C MET A 28 5.89 11.39 12.56
N ASN A 29 6.75 11.40 13.57
CA ASN A 29 7.86 10.48 13.67
C ASN A 29 7.22 9.10 13.91
N ALA A 30 6.47 8.62 12.91
CA ALA A 30 6.10 7.23 12.80
C ALA A 30 7.45 6.54 12.62
N THR A 31 7.91 5.86 13.67
CA THR A 31 8.99 4.90 13.54
C THR A 31 8.66 4.06 12.31
N GLU A 32 9.49 4.13 11.27
CA GLU A 32 9.29 3.46 9.97
C GLU A 32 9.37 1.93 10.15
N ASN A 33 8.37 1.34 10.81
CA ASN A 33 8.32 -0.06 11.22
C ASN A 33 7.45 -0.90 10.28
N ALA A 34 7.17 -0.38 9.09
CA ALA A 34 6.45 -1.10 8.06
C ALA A 34 7.17 -2.42 7.76
N SER A 35 6.42 -3.52 7.78
CA SER A 35 6.99 -4.85 7.66
C SER A 35 5.95 -5.84 7.18
N ILE A 36 6.43 -6.92 6.56
CA ILE A 36 5.61 -8.06 6.15
C ILE A 36 6.23 -9.31 6.77
N GLN A 37 5.40 -10.18 7.31
CA GLN A 37 5.81 -11.51 7.72
C GLN A 37 4.94 -12.56 7.03
N VAL A 38 5.58 -13.35 6.16
CA VAL A 38 4.96 -14.42 5.38
C VAL A 38 5.87 -15.64 5.39
N THR A 39 5.28 -16.82 5.25
CA THR A 39 6.00 -18.09 5.09
C THR A 39 5.56 -18.78 3.82
N ASP A 40 6.39 -19.71 3.37
CA ASP A 40 6.03 -20.61 2.28
C ASP A 40 4.73 -21.35 2.60
N GLN A 41 3.88 -21.52 1.58
CA GLN A 41 2.52 -22.03 1.78
C GLN A 41 1.97 -22.73 0.53
N MET A 42 0.84 -23.41 0.69
CA MET A 42 0.05 -23.87 -0.44
C MET A 42 -1.01 -22.81 -0.76
N ILE A 43 -1.24 -22.54 -2.05
CA ILE A 43 -2.35 -21.70 -2.49
C ILE A 43 -3.65 -22.48 -2.33
N GLU A 44 -4.60 -21.89 -1.61
CA GLU A 44 -5.94 -22.45 -1.44
C GLU A 44 -6.85 -21.96 -2.57
N GLY A 45 -7.10 -22.80 -3.58
CA GLY A 45 -7.91 -22.40 -4.73
C GLY A 45 -7.94 -23.40 -5.87
N ASP A 46 -8.19 -22.89 -7.07
CA ASP A 46 -8.25 -23.62 -8.32
C ASP A 46 -7.33 -23.00 -9.39
N ALA A 47 -7.46 -23.47 -10.64
CA ALA A 47 -6.65 -23.03 -11.77
C ALA A 47 -6.90 -21.58 -12.23
N VAL A 48 -7.89 -20.88 -11.67
CA VAL A 48 -8.25 -19.51 -12.03
C VAL A 48 -7.95 -18.53 -10.88
N VAL A 49 -8.39 -18.87 -9.67
CA VAL A 49 -8.20 -18.04 -8.47
C VAL A 49 -7.78 -18.88 -7.27
N GLY A 50 -7.04 -18.25 -6.36
CA GLY A 50 -6.71 -18.86 -5.09
C GLY A 50 -6.31 -17.81 -4.06
N ASN A 51 -6.13 -18.25 -2.82
CA ASN A 51 -5.81 -17.38 -1.70
C ASN A 51 -4.41 -17.69 -1.19
N VAL A 52 -3.69 -16.61 -0.86
CA VAL A 52 -2.50 -16.65 -0.01
C VAL A 52 -2.80 -15.90 1.28
N THR A 53 -2.24 -16.36 2.39
CA THR A 53 -2.37 -15.70 3.69
C THR A 53 -1.02 -15.15 4.13
N ILE A 54 -1.00 -13.87 4.44
CA ILE A 54 0.14 -13.16 5.01
C ILE A 54 -0.10 -13.05 6.51
N ARG A 55 0.80 -13.65 7.30
CA ARG A 55 0.60 -13.77 8.75
C ARG A 55 0.48 -12.41 9.41
N GLU A 56 1.33 -11.48 9.01
CA GLU A 56 1.37 -10.16 9.63
C GLU A 56 1.82 -9.10 8.61
N VAL A 57 1.16 -7.95 8.62
CA VAL A 57 1.58 -6.74 7.91
C VAL A 57 1.48 -5.54 8.85
N VAL A 58 2.57 -4.83 9.04
CA VAL A 58 2.58 -3.52 9.70
C VAL A 58 2.61 -2.44 8.61
N SER A 59 1.62 -1.57 8.57
CA SER A 59 1.51 -0.50 7.56
C SER A 59 1.68 0.90 8.16
N ASN A 60 2.47 1.75 7.48
CA ASN A 60 2.64 3.15 7.82
C ASN A 60 1.54 3.99 7.14
N GLY A 61 0.35 3.98 7.76
CA GLY A 61 -0.85 4.59 7.20
C GLY A 61 -1.72 3.58 6.44
N THR A 62 -2.76 4.07 5.76
CA THR A 62 -3.58 3.26 4.87
C THR A 62 -2.73 2.78 3.70
N GLY A 63 -2.94 1.54 3.29
CA GLY A 63 -2.10 0.92 2.27
C GLY A 63 -2.71 -0.27 1.57
N TRP A 64 -1.91 -0.84 0.69
CA TRP A 64 -2.26 -2.04 -0.07
C TRP A 64 -1.17 -3.09 0.13
N LEU A 65 -1.58 -4.30 0.49
CA LEU A 65 -0.72 -5.47 0.39
C LEU A 65 -0.90 -6.08 -1.00
N VAL A 66 0.15 -6.02 -1.80
CA VAL A 66 0.13 -6.41 -3.21
C VAL A 66 0.98 -7.66 -3.41
N ILE A 67 0.45 -8.65 -4.12
CA ILE A 67 1.15 -9.87 -4.49
C ILE A 67 1.55 -9.77 -5.95
N HIS A 68 2.86 -9.87 -6.20
CA HIS A 68 3.44 -9.95 -7.52
C HIS A 68 3.89 -11.37 -7.84
N ASN A 69 3.77 -11.76 -9.11
CA ASN A 69 4.49 -12.93 -9.59
C ASN A 69 6.01 -12.65 -9.68
N ASN A 70 6.80 -13.71 -9.81
CA ASN A 70 8.25 -13.63 -9.92
C ASN A 70 8.68 -13.56 -11.38
N LEU A 71 9.30 -12.44 -11.76
CA LEU A 71 9.93 -12.25 -13.05
C LEU A 71 11.45 -12.29 -12.88
N PHE A 72 12.04 -13.49 -12.99
CA PHE A 72 13.50 -13.72 -12.91
C PHE A 72 14.16 -13.13 -11.65
N GLY A 73 13.56 -13.35 -10.49
CA GLY A 73 14.07 -12.91 -9.19
C GLY A 73 13.61 -11.52 -8.77
N HIS A 74 12.69 -10.90 -9.52
CA HIS A 74 12.16 -9.56 -9.25
C HIS A 74 10.62 -9.57 -9.26
N PRO A 75 9.94 -8.64 -8.58
CA PRO A 75 8.51 -8.44 -8.74
C PRO A 75 8.13 -8.24 -10.21
N GLY A 76 7.24 -9.08 -10.69
CA GLY A 76 6.62 -8.96 -12.00
C GLY A 76 5.28 -8.23 -11.91
N GLY A 77 4.27 -8.76 -12.60
CA GLY A 77 2.93 -8.19 -12.61
C GLY A 77 2.20 -8.41 -11.29
N VAL A 78 1.30 -7.48 -10.96
CA VAL A 78 0.33 -7.63 -9.86
C VAL A 78 -0.62 -8.76 -10.21
N ILE A 79 -0.73 -9.74 -9.33
CA ILE A 79 -1.65 -10.89 -9.48
C ILE A 79 -2.75 -10.92 -8.43
N GLY A 80 -2.68 -10.06 -7.40
CA GLY A 80 -3.72 -9.84 -6.40
C GLY A 80 -3.31 -8.76 -5.41
N TYR A 81 -4.28 -8.16 -4.73
CA TYR A 81 -4.05 -7.13 -3.72
C TYR A 81 -5.23 -7.05 -2.74
N THR A 82 -5.00 -6.47 -1.56
CA THR A 82 -6.03 -6.24 -0.55
C THR A 82 -5.68 -4.99 0.27
N PRO A 83 -6.66 -4.20 0.75
CA PRO A 83 -6.36 -3.04 1.59
C PRO A 83 -5.83 -3.51 2.96
N VAL A 84 -4.97 -2.69 3.54
CA VAL A 84 -4.48 -2.85 4.91
C VAL A 84 -4.65 -1.54 5.68
N GLU A 85 -5.00 -1.67 6.96
CA GLU A 85 -5.21 -0.54 7.86
C GLU A 85 -3.86 -0.05 8.43
N PRO A 86 -3.77 1.21 8.89
CA PRO A 86 -2.60 1.70 9.61
C PRO A 86 -2.27 0.80 10.83
N GLY A 87 -0.99 0.47 10.99
CA GLY A 87 -0.52 -0.39 12.07
C GLY A 87 -0.61 -1.88 11.73
N MET A 88 -0.93 -2.69 12.73
CA MET A 88 -0.83 -4.15 12.66
C MET A 88 -2.06 -4.79 12.02
N ASN A 89 -1.85 -5.61 10.99
CA ASN A 89 -2.85 -6.43 10.32
C ASN A 89 -2.43 -7.90 10.41
N GLU A 90 -3.27 -8.77 10.97
CA GLU A 90 -2.96 -10.20 11.15
C GLU A 90 -3.78 -11.07 10.20
N ASN A 91 -3.21 -12.18 9.74
CA ASN A 91 -3.86 -13.18 8.88
C ASN A 91 -4.53 -12.56 7.64
N VAL A 92 -3.82 -11.66 6.97
CA VAL A 92 -4.31 -10.94 5.80
C VAL A 92 -4.39 -11.90 4.62
N THR A 93 -5.60 -12.19 4.16
CA THR A 93 -5.83 -13.01 2.97
C THR A 93 -5.83 -12.14 1.71
N VAL A 94 -5.08 -12.57 0.69
CA VAL A 94 -5.09 -11.96 -0.65
C VAL A 94 -5.56 -12.99 -1.65
N THR A 95 -6.64 -12.67 -2.37
CA THR A 95 -7.05 -13.44 -3.55
C THR A 95 -6.17 -13.09 -4.73
N ILE A 96 -5.59 -14.11 -5.35
CA ILE A 96 -4.68 -13.99 -6.49
C ILE A 96 -5.23 -14.73 -7.71
N HIS A 97 -4.83 -14.27 -8.89
CA HIS A 97 -5.04 -14.96 -10.15
C HIS A 97 -3.99 -16.06 -10.33
N THR A 98 -4.39 -17.33 -10.18
CA THR A 98 -3.46 -18.47 -10.18
C THR A 98 -2.92 -18.82 -11.56
N PHE A 99 -3.63 -18.48 -12.64
CA PHE A 99 -3.20 -18.75 -14.01
C PHE A 99 -1.96 -17.95 -14.47
N VAL A 100 -1.57 -16.91 -13.73
CA VAL A 100 -0.34 -16.12 -13.93
C VAL A 100 0.61 -16.19 -12.73
N ALA A 101 0.28 -17.01 -11.74
CA ALA A 101 1.11 -17.20 -10.56
C ALA A 101 2.36 -18.03 -10.89
N THR A 102 3.44 -17.69 -10.21
CA THR A 102 4.71 -18.41 -10.23
C THR A 102 4.89 -19.18 -8.92
N ASP A 103 5.85 -20.09 -8.87
CA ASP A 103 6.17 -20.87 -7.66
C ASP A 103 6.90 -20.07 -6.57
N ALA A 104 7.47 -18.93 -6.94
CA ALA A 104 7.89 -17.88 -6.02
C ALA A 104 7.04 -16.62 -6.25
N LEU A 105 6.64 -15.93 -5.19
CA LEU A 105 5.86 -14.69 -5.24
C LEU A 105 6.56 -13.61 -4.41
N PHE A 106 6.16 -12.36 -4.61
CA PHE A 106 6.59 -11.24 -3.79
C PHE A 106 5.38 -10.56 -3.16
N ALA A 107 5.40 -10.41 -1.84
CA ALA A 107 4.49 -9.51 -1.14
C ALA A 107 5.17 -8.14 -1.03
N VAL A 108 4.51 -7.10 -1.52
CA VAL A 108 4.99 -5.72 -1.50
C VAL A 108 3.92 -4.84 -0.83
N LEU A 109 4.36 -3.98 0.07
CA LEU A 109 3.47 -3.04 0.74
C LEU A 109 3.51 -1.69 0.03
N HIS A 110 2.33 -1.18 -0.34
CA HIS A 110 2.13 0.10 -1.01
C HIS A 110 1.38 1.07 -0.11
N HIS A 111 1.56 2.36 -0.32
CA HIS A 111 0.68 3.39 0.22
C HIS A 111 -0.66 3.38 -0.52
N ASP A 112 -1.73 3.76 0.17
CA ASP A 112 -3.00 4.17 -0.44
C ASP A 112 -2.95 5.70 -0.56
N ALA A 113 -2.53 6.17 -1.73
CA ALA A 113 -2.36 7.57 -2.06
C ALA A 113 -3.35 7.96 -3.17
N GLY A 114 -3.51 9.26 -3.43
CA GLY A 114 -4.51 9.71 -4.40
C GLY A 114 -5.94 9.60 -3.85
N GLU A 115 -6.77 8.75 -4.46
CA GLU A 115 -8.13 8.50 -4.04
C GLU A 115 -8.20 7.39 -2.98
N ALA A 116 -8.47 7.78 -1.74
CA ALA A 116 -8.51 6.85 -0.60
C ALA A 116 -9.42 5.63 -0.87
N GLY A 117 -8.86 4.43 -0.68
CA GLY A 117 -9.56 3.16 -0.86
C GLY A 117 -9.67 2.70 -2.32
N VAL A 118 -8.99 3.38 -3.25
CA VAL A 118 -8.85 2.96 -4.65
C VAL A 118 -7.41 2.54 -4.89
N PHE A 119 -7.22 1.32 -5.41
CA PHE A 119 -5.87 0.87 -5.77
C PHE A 119 -5.43 1.49 -7.10
N GLU A 120 -4.40 2.35 -7.04
CA GLU A 120 -3.91 3.15 -8.15
C GLU A 120 -2.40 2.91 -8.39
N TYR A 121 -2.09 1.77 -9.02
CA TYR A 121 -0.72 1.34 -9.31
C TYR A 121 -0.28 1.66 -10.77
N PRO A 122 0.97 2.07 -11.02
CA PRO A 122 2.11 2.16 -10.08
C PRO A 122 2.21 3.48 -9.31
N VAL A 123 1.48 4.51 -9.74
CA VAL A 123 1.40 5.80 -9.07
C VAL A 123 -0.07 6.23 -9.05
N PRO A 124 -0.53 6.87 -7.98
CA PRO A 124 0.22 7.35 -6.81
C PRO A 124 0.58 6.30 -5.74
N ASP A 125 0.11 5.05 -5.82
CA ASP A 125 0.35 4.01 -4.81
C ASP A 125 1.77 3.42 -4.90
N VAL A 126 2.75 4.22 -4.48
CA VAL A 126 4.16 3.82 -4.43
C VAL A 126 4.44 2.92 -3.23
N GLU A 127 5.56 2.20 -3.28
CA GLU A 127 5.96 1.28 -2.22
C GLU A 127 6.24 2.01 -0.90
N GLN A 128 5.80 1.42 0.21
CA GLN A 128 6.23 1.82 1.54
C GLN A 128 7.69 1.45 1.77
N ARG A 129 8.38 2.23 2.59
CA ARG A 129 9.79 2.00 2.94
C ARG A 129 9.97 1.85 4.44
N ALA A 130 10.87 0.97 4.84
CA ALA A 130 11.35 0.85 6.21
C ALA A 130 12.88 0.96 6.19
N GLU A 131 13.44 1.84 7.01
CA GLU A 131 14.89 2.12 7.05
C GLU A 131 15.50 2.50 5.69
N GLY A 132 14.68 3.08 4.79
CA GLY A 132 15.09 3.50 3.44
C GLY A 132 14.90 2.42 2.36
N GLU A 133 14.69 1.17 2.74
CA GLU A 133 14.46 0.04 1.83
C GLU A 133 12.97 -0.18 1.57
N ILE A 134 12.63 -0.71 0.39
CA ILE A 134 11.25 -1.09 0.07
C ILE A 134 10.81 -2.23 0.99
N VAL A 135 9.56 -2.17 1.47
CA VAL A 135 8.95 -3.27 2.22
C VAL A 135 8.47 -4.34 1.24
N ILE A 136 9.35 -5.30 0.97
CA ILE A 136 9.15 -6.42 0.05
C ILE A 136 9.65 -7.72 0.67
N VAL A 137 8.86 -8.79 0.57
CA VAL A 137 9.24 -10.12 1.06
C VAL A 137 8.91 -11.19 0.01
N PRO A 138 9.90 -11.96 -0.48
CA PRO A 138 9.65 -13.13 -1.31
C PRO A 138 9.15 -14.31 -0.46
N PHE A 139 8.32 -15.16 -1.05
CA PHE A 139 7.90 -16.43 -0.45
C PHE A 139 7.58 -17.46 -1.53
N ASN A 140 7.73 -18.73 -1.23
CA ASN A 140 7.41 -19.81 -2.16
C ASN A 140 5.98 -20.29 -1.97
N VAL A 141 5.39 -20.76 -3.05
CA VAL A 141 4.04 -21.31 -3.08
C VAL A 141 4.00 -22.64 -3.82
N THR A 142 3.10 -23.51 -3.37
CA THR A 142 2.70 -24.73 -4.09
C THR A 142 1.21 -24.66 -4.42
N ALA A 143 0.74 -25.47 -5.36
CA ALA A 143 -0.68 -25.60 -5.67
C ALA A 143 -1.00 -27.03 -6.10
N GLU A 144 -2.13 -27.58 -5.63
CA GLU A 144 -2.61 -28.90 -6.05
C GLU A 144 -3.44 -28.83 -7.34
N ASN A 145 -4.23 -27.76 -7.49
CA ASN A 145 -5.23 -27.60 -8.56
C ASN A 145 -4.88 -26.51 -9.57
N ALA A 146 -3.63 -26.04 -9.60
CA ALA A 146 -3.14 -25.04 -10.55
C ALA A 146 -1.70 -25.39 -10.99
N THR A 147 -1.35 -25.03 -12.23
CA THR A 147 0.04 -25.08 -12.69
C THR A 147 0.69 -23.74 -12.43
N LEU A 148 1.72 -23.73 -11.60
CA LEU A 148 2.52 -22.52 -11.33
C LEU A 148 3.68 -22.42 -12.32
N LEU A 149 3.98 -21.21 -12.77
CA LEU A 149 5.10 -20.95 -13.65
C LEU A 149 6.42 -20.94 -12.84
N ASN A 150 7.37 -21.81 -13.19
CA ASN A 150 8.74 -21.70 -12.68
C ASN A 150 9.64 -21.10 -13.76
N LEU A 151 9.85 -19.78 -13.69
CA LEU A 151 10.60 -19.05 -14.72
C LEU A 151 12.12 -19.25 -14.63
N THR A 152 12.65 -19.60 -13.46
CA THR A 152 14.09 -19.85 -13.32
C THR A 152 14.48 -21.16 -13.99
N GLU A 153 13.65 -22.19 -13.88
CA GLU A 153 13.83 -23.45 -14.61
C GLU A 153 13.67 -23.28 -16.13
N LEU A 154 12.70 -22.49 -16.58
CA LEU A 154 12.50 -22.19 -18.01
C LEU A 154 13.69 -21.43 -18.62
N SER A 155 14.37 -20.59 -17.84
CA SER A 155 15.58 -19.87 -18.29
C SER A 155 16.81 -20.76 -18.43
N SER A 156 16.86 -21.87 -17.70
CA SER A 156 18.02 -22.77 -17.67
C SER A 156 18.19 -23.60 -18.95
N GLY A 157 17.17 -23.61 -19.81
CA GLY A 157 17.15 -24.36 -21.06
C GLY A 157 17.08 -25.86 -20.78
N GLY A 158 15.98 -26.50 -21.21
CA GLY A 158 15.81 -27.95 -21.13
C GLY A 158 17.09 -28.68 -21.53
N ARG A 159 17.81 -29.17 -20.51
CA ARG A 159 19.03 -29.94 -20.68
C ARG A 159 18.72 -31.34 -20.16
N THR A 160 17.97 -32.06 -20.99
CA THR A 160 17.95 -33.53 -20.97
C THR A 160 19.28 -34.05 -21.51
#